data_AF-A0A1N6NDE2-F1
#
_entry.id   AF-A0A1N6NDE2-F1
#
_cell.length_a   1.000
_cell.length_b   1.000
_cell.length_c   1.000
_cell.angle_alpha   90.00
_cell.angle_beta   90.00
_cell.angle_gamma   90.00
#
_symmetry.space_group_name_H-M   'P 1'
#
loop_
_entity.id
_entity.type
_entity.pdbx_description
1 polymer ?
#
loop_
_entity_poly.entity_id
_entity_poly.type
_entity_poly.pdbx_seq_one_letter_code
_entity_poly.pdbx_strand_id
1 'polypeptide(L)' 'MSNTETQAPEQKLQSVTLLKPHIHGGVDYAKGDKIQVNEADKAWLIANEIIAAPAAK' A
#
# COMPACT_ATOMS: atom_id res chain seq x y z
N MET A 1 29.90 -4.62 20.06
CA MET A 1 28.95 -5.26 19.14
C MET A 1 27.58 -4.73 19.52
N SER A 2 27.02 -3.82 18.72
CA SER A 2 25.73 -3.18 19.04
C SER A 2 24.76 -3.44 17.90
N ASN A 3 24.18 -4.64 17.89
CA ASN A 3 22.99 -4.92 17.09
C ASN A 3 21.79 -4.50 17.93
N THR A 4 21.39 -3.24 17.82
CA THR A 4 20.03 -2.84 18.21
C THR A 4 19.16 -3.05 16.98
N GLU A 5 18.66 -4.28 16.82
CA GLU A 5 17.57 -4.59 15.89
C GLU A 5 16.38 -3.70 16.26
N THR A 6 16.27 -2.58 15.56
CA THR A 6 15.05 -1.78 15.52
C THR A 6 14.07 -2.60 14.70
N GLN A 7 13.34 -3.51 15.37
CA GLN A 7 12.15 -4.13 14.82
C GLN A 7 11.18 -2.99 14.51
N ALA A 8 11.20 -2.54 13.26
CA ALA A 8 10.18 -1.64 12.74
C ALA A 8 8.83 -2.27 13.08
N PRO A 9 7.89 -1.51 13.67
CA PRO A 9 6.59 -2.06 14.04
C PRO A 9 6.02 -2.76 12.82
N GLU A 10 5.56 -4.01 12.98
CA GLU A 10 4.95 -4.80 11.91
C GLU A 10 3.89 -3.95 11.21
N GLN A 11 4.29 -3.24 10.15
CA GLN A 11 3.41 -2.40 9.38
C GLN A 11 2.46 -3.39 8.73
N LYS A 12 1.21 -3.41 9.18
CA LYS A 12 0.19 -4.29 8.63
C LYS A 12 -0.03 -3.89 7.17
N LEU A 13 0.75 -4.49 6.29
CA LEU A 13 0.65 -4.29 4.86
C LEU A 13 -0.65 -4.95 4.40
N GLN A 14 -1.50 -4.17 3.75
CA GLN A 14 -2.73 -4.63 3.14
C GLN A 14 -2.53 -4.76 1.64
N SER A 15 -2.90 -5.90 1.09
CA SER A 15 -2.96 -6.07 -0.36
C SER A 15 -4.17 -5.33 -0.91
N VAL A 16 -3.94 -4.38 -1.81
CA VAL A 16 -4.97 -3.57 -2.47
C VAL A 16 -4.86 -3.72 -3.98
N THR A 17 -6.00 -3.69 -4.67
CA THR A 17 -6.06 -3.74 -6.13
C THR A 17 -6.15 -2.32 -6.70
N LEU A 18 -5.27 -2.02 -7.65
CA LEU A 18 -5.23 -0.74 -8.35
C LEU A 18 -6.42 -0.60 -9.32
N LEU A 19 -7.13 0.51 -9.24
CA LEU A 19 -8.15 0.95 -10.18
C LEU A 19 -7.56 1.76 -11.35
N LYS A 20 -6.36 2.31 -11.18
CA LYS A 20 -5.62 3.10 -12.16
C LYS A 20 -4.13 2.71 -12.13
N PRO A 21 -3.37 2.86 -13.24
CA PRO A 21 -1.92 2.66 -13.22
C PRO A 21 -1.26 3.58 -12.19
N HIS A 22 -0.30 3.05 -11.42
CA HIS A 22 0.38 3.80 -10.36
C HIS A 22 1.80 3.27 -10.13
N ILE A 23 2.73 4.18 -9.83
CA ILE A 23 4.09 3.83 -9.47
C ILE A 23 4.18 3.70 -7.96
N HIS A 24 4.43 2.49 -7.46
CA HIS A 24 4.59 2.21 -6.03
C HIS A 24 6.01 1.72 -5.74
N GLY A 25 6.74 2.38 -4.84
CA GLY A 25 8.13 2.02 -4.52
C GLY A 25 9.10 2.09 -5.71
N GLY A 26 8.80 2.90 -6.73
CA GLY A 26 9.59 2.99 -7.96
C GLY A 26 9.29 1.92 -9.02
N VAL A 27 8.29 1.06 -8.77
CA VAL A 27 7.80 0.05 -9.74
C VAL A 27 6.48 0.53 -10.32
N ASP A 28 6.36 0.49 -11.65
CA ASP A 28 5.12 0.81 -12.36
C ASP A 28 4.16 -0.40 -12.27
N TYR A 29 2.94 -0.15 -11.83
CA TYR A 29 1.88 -1.15 -11.75
C TYR A 29 0.70 -0.72 -12.62
N ALA A 30 0.10 -1.69 -13.30
CA ALA A 30 -1.05 -1.46 -14.15
C ALA A 30 -2.35 -1.44 -13.34
N LYS A 31 -3.42 -0.92 -13.97
CA LYS A 31 -4.77 -1.11 -13.45
C LYS A 31 -5.07 -2.60 -13.31
N GLY A 32 -5.56 -2.99 -12.14
CA GLY A 32 -5.89 -4.38 -11.79
C GLY A 32 -4.77 -5.11 -11.05
N ASP A 33 -3.55 -4.55 -11.01
CA ASP A 33 -2.47 -5.13 -10.22
C ASP A 33 -2.72 -4.99 -8.72
N LYS A 34 -2.11 -5.91 -7.96
CA LYS A 34 -2.16 -5.90 -6.51
C LYS A 34 -0.85 -5.42 -5.94
N ILE A 35 -0.92 -4.43 -5.06
CA ILE A 35 0.22 -3.90 -4.33
C ILE A 35 0.00 -4.05 -2.82
N GLN A 36 1.08 -4.14 -2.07
CA GLN A 36 1.04 -4.20 -0.61
C GLN A 36 1.35 -2.81 -0.05
N VAL A 37 0.40 -2.23 0.67
CA VAL A 37 0.50 -0.86 1.17
C VAL A 37 0.18 -0.81 2.65
N ASN A 38 0.79 0.12 3.38
CA ASN A 38 0.40 0.37 4.77
C ASN A 38 -0.93 1.15 4.82
N GLU A 39 -1.45 1.38 6.03
CA GLU A 39 -2.73 2.07 6.23
C GLU A 39 -2.71 3.53 5.75
N ALA A 40 -1.59 4.24 5.90
CA ALA A 40 -1.45 5.63 5.47
C ALA A 40 -1.43 5.75 3.94
N ASP A 41 -0.64 4.90 3.28
CA ASP A 41 -0.59 4.80 1.82
C ASP A 41 -1.95 4.39 1.27
N LYS A 42 -2.63 3.44 1.92
CA LYS A 42 -3.99 3.04 1.55
C LYS A 42 -4.94 4.22 1.58
N ALA A 43 -4.93 5.03 2.65
CA ALA A 43 -5.79 6.21 2.76
C ALA A 43 -5.50 7.22 1.64
N TRP A 44 -4.22 7.44 1.32
CA TRP A 44 -3.80 8.32 0.22
C TRP A 44 -4.27 7.78 -1.14
N LEU A 45 -4.12 6.48 -1.39
CA LEU A 45 -4.54 5.82 -2.62
C LEU A 45 -6.07 5.86 -2.80
N ILE A 46 -6.85 5.76 -1.72
CA ILE A 46 -8.31 5.92 -1.76
C ILE A 46 -8.68 7.38 -2.07
N ALA A 47 -8.03 8.34 -1.42
CA ALA A 47 -8.28 9.77 -1.63
C ALA A 47 -7.98 10.22 -3.08
N ASN A 48 -7.03 9.56 -3.75
CA ASN A 48 -6.69 9.79 -5.15
C ASN A 48 -7.45 8.86 -6.13
N GLU A 49 -8.39 8.05 -5.63
CA GLU A 49 -9.15 7.07 -6.42
C GLU A 49 -8.26 6.11 -7.23
N ILE A 50 -7.07 5.81 -6.69
CA ILE A 50 -6.11 4.85 -7.26
C ILE A 50 -6.49 3.44 -6.86
N ILE A 51 -7.12 3.23 -5.70
CA ILE A 51 -7.69 1.96 -5.25
C ILE A 51 -9.15 2.16 -4.83
N ALA A 52 -9.92 1.07 -4.76
CA ALA A 52 -11.26 1.12 -4.21
C ALA A 52 -11.22 1.41 -2.70
N ALA A 53 -12.14 2.24 -2.21
CA ALA A 53 -12.41 2.33 -0.79
C ALA A 53 -12.76 0.92 -0.28
N PRO A 54 -12.23 0.50 0.89
CA PRO A 54 -12.61 -0.78 1.47
C PRO A 54 -14.13 -0.74 1.64
N ALA A 55 -14.83 -1.68 0.99
CA ALA A 55 -16.25 -1.83 1.19
C ALA A 55 -16.45 -2.13 2.67
N ALA A 56 -16.89 -1.12 3.43
CA ALA A 56 -17.33 -1.30 4.80
C ALA A 56 -18.46 -2.31 4.74
N LYS A 57 -18.24 -3.50 5.29
CA LYS A 57 -19.23 -4.56 5.37
C LYS A 57 -19.72 -4.66 6.81
#